data_AF-A0AAW9J9P1-F1
#
_entry.id   AF-A0AAW9J9P1-F1
#
_cell.length_a   1.000
_cell.length_b   1.000
_cell.length_c   1.000
_cell.angle_alpha   90.00
_cell.angle_beta   90.00
_cell.angle_gamma   90.00
#
_symmetry.space_group_name_H-M   'P 1'
#
loop_
_entity.id
_entity.type
_entity.pdbx_description
1 polymer ?
#
loop_
_entity_poly.entity_id
_entity_poly.type
_entity_poly.pdbx_seq_one_letter_code
_entity_poly.pdbx_strand_id
1 'polypeptide(L)'
;YYAIAKPGVVRGMHFQLPPEDHDKLITCIIGEIQDVVIDLRKDSKTFGKYTVVDLDEYNKNLIYISKGCAHGYYIKGKRDALVYYKVTKPFIRELRGGVHWNSLNIPWDFKDEVEVESEDKLWPKFEEFDSPF
;
A
#
# COMPACT_ATOMS: atom_id res chain seq x y z
N TYR A 1 1.98 2.13 -13.68
CA TYR A 1 3.41 1.76 -13.69
C TYR A 1 3.55 0.36 -13.11
N TYR A 2 4.75 -0.21 -13.10
CA TYR A 2 5.03 -1.51 -12.47
C TYR A 2 6.16 -1.38 -11.44
N ALA A 3 6.17 -2.26 -10.45
CA ALA A 3 7.23 -2.39 -9.47
C ALA A 3 7.65 -3.86 -9.39
N ILE A 4 8.96 -4.11 -9.28
CA ILE A 4 9.52 -5.43 -9.04
C ILE A 4 10.21 -5.39 -7.69
N ALA A 5 9.91 -6.37 -6.83
CA ALA A 5 10.51 -6.47 -5.50
C ALA A 5 10.71 -7.93 -5.11
N LYS A 6 11.71 -8.16 -4.25
CA LYS A 6 12.07 -9.48 -3.72
C LYS A 6 11.10 -9.92 -2.61
N PRO A 7 10.99 -11.23 -2.33
CA PRO A 7 10.34 -11.73 -1.12
C PRO A 7 10.84 -11.04 0.14
N GLY A 8 9.95 -10.82 1.12
CA GLY A 8 10.31 -10.18 2.39
C GLY A 8 10.15 -8.66 2.39
N VAL A 9 9.99 -8.02 1.22
CA VAL A 9 9.88 -6.56 1.12
C VAL A 9 8.48 -6.08 1.51
N VAL A 10 8.42 -5.09 2.41
CA VAL A 10 7.23 -4.25 2.67
C VAL A 10 7.43 -2.89 2.00
N ARG A 11 6.40 -2.44 1.29
CA ARG A 11 6.35 -1.09 0.71
C ARG A 11 5.04 -0.41 1.09
N GLY A 12 5.11 0.84 1.53
CA GLY A 12 3.93 1.61 1.94
C GLY A 12 4.01 2.18 3.36
N MET A 13 2.94 2.80 3.86
CA MET A 13 1.61 2.94 3.24
C MET A 13 1.51 4.28 2.52
N HIS A 14 1.21 4.30 1.22
CA HIS A 14 1.33 5.49 0.37
C HIS A 14 0.00 6.01 -0.15
N PHE A 15 -0.07 7.33 -0.30
CA PHE A 15 -1.13 8.07 -0.97
C PHE A 15 -0.56 9.35 -1.62
N GLN A 16 -1.39 10.03 -2.41
CA GLN A 16 -1.07 11.35 -2.96
C GLN A 16 -1.98 12.39 -2.33
N LEU A 17 -1.43 13.54 -1.96
CA LEU A 17 -2.16 14.64 -1.34
C LEU A 17 -3.14 15.29 -2.33
N PRO A 18 -4.33 15.72 -1.86
CA PRO A 18 -5.20 16.60 -2.63
C PRO A 18 -4.46 17.89 -3.05
N PRO A 19 -4.78 18.48 -4.21
CA PRO A 19 -5.83 18.09 -5.14
C PRO A 19 -5.40 16.99 -6.12
N GLU A 20 -4.18 16.45 -6.01
CA GLU A 20 -3.62 15.44 -6.92
C GLU A 20 -3.76 14.02 -6.40
N ASP A 21 -4.66 13.82 -5.45
CA ASP A 21 -5.08 12.51 -4.99
C ASP A 21 -5.66 11.69 -6.15
N HIS A 22 -5.48 10.37 -6.07
CA HIS A 22 -5.84 9.47 -7.16
C HIS A 22 -6.49 8.19 -6.64
N ASP A 23 -7.24 7.56 -7.53
CA ASP A 23 -7.66 6.18 -7.36
C ASP A 23 -6.57 5.27 -7.93
N LYS A 24 -6.46 4.07 -7.37
CA LYS A 24 -5.51 3.04 -7.81
C LYS A 24 -6.29 1.78 -8.18
N LEU A 25 -5.83 1.09 -9.22
CA LEU A 25 -6.21 -0.28 -9.54
C LEU A 25 -4.93 -1.11 -9.52
N ILE A 26 -4.86 -2.07 -8.61
CA ILE A 26 -3.64 -2.83 -8.29
C ILE A 26 -3.86 -4.31 -8.57
N THR A 27 -2.84 -4.97 -9.13
CA THR A 27 -2.79 -6.44 -9.27
C THR A 27 -1.35 -6.94 -9.18
N CYS A 28 -1.19 -8.21 -8.77
CA CYS A 28 0.08 -8.91 -8.83
C CYS A 28 0.12 -9.76 -10.11
N ILE A 29 1.00 -9.41 -11.05
CA ILE A 29 1.12 -10.12 -12.34
C ILE A 29 1.99 -11.37 -12.20
N ILE A 30 3.05 -11.28 -11.40
CA ILE A 30 4.00 -12.36 -11.13
C ILE A 30 4.20 -12.44 -9.62
N GLY A 31 4.24 -13.65 -9.07
CA GLY A 31 4.41 -13.88 -7.64
C GLY A 31 3.12 -13.66 -6.85
N GLU A 32 3.28 -13.26 -5.59
CA GLU A 32 2.19 -13.13 -4.63
C GLU A 32 2.49 -11.99 -3.65
N ILE A 33 1.47 -11.19 -3.33
CA ILE A 33 1.55 -10.12 -2.33
C ILE A 33 0.38 -10.18 -1.37
N GLN A 34 0.63 -9.78 -0.12
CA GLN A 34 -0.42 -9.37 0.80
C GLN A 34 -0.60 -7.85 0.65
N ASP A 35 -1.68 -7.44 0.02
CA ASP A 35 -2.02 -6.04 -0.21
C ASP A 35 -2.85 -5.50 0.96
N VAL A 36 -2.56 -4.26 1.36
CA VAL A 36 -3.20 -3.62 2.51
C VAL A 36 -3.65 -2.22 2.14
N VAL A 37 -4.86 -1.88 2.58
CA VAL A 37 -5.48 -0.58 2.37
C VAL A 37 -5.91 -0.02 3.71
N ILE A 38 -5.54 1.23 4.01
CA ILE A 38 -5.99 1.96 5.20
C ILE A 38 -6.91 3.09 4.75
N ASP A 39 -8.07 3.21 5.38
CA ASP A 39 -8.99 4.32 5.15
C ASP A 39 -8.52 5.57 5.91
N LEU A 40 -8.18 6.62 5.17
CA LEU A 40 -7.72 7.90 5.73
C LEU A 40 -8.80 8.99 5.69
N ARG A 41 -10.03 8.71 5.26
CA ARG A 41 -11.07 9.75 5.13
C ARG A 41 -11.69 10.07 6.48
N LYS A 42 -11.55 11.30 6.98
CA LYS A 42 -11.99 11.70 8.33
C LYS A 42 -13.49 11.48 8.57
N ASP A 43 -14.31 11.69 7.55
CA ASP A 43 -15.77 11.51 7.62
C ASP A 43 -16.23 10.05 7.43
N SER A 44 -15.29 9.11 7.19
CA SER A 44 -15.62 7.71 7.00
C SER A 44 -15.90 7.00 8.32
N LYS A 45 -16.95 6.17 8.33
CA LYS A 45 -17.25 5.26 9.45
C LYS A 45 -16.13 4.23 9.70
N THR A 46 -15.27 4.02 8.71
CA THR A 46 -14.13 3.10 8.77
C THR A 46 -12.79 3.83 8.84
N PHE A 47 -12.76 5.14 9.17
CA PHE A 47 -11.51 5.87 9.35
C PHE A 47 -10.54 5.13 10.29
N GLY A 48 -9.29 4.98 9.85
CA GLY A 48 -8.24 4.23 10.58
C GLY A 48 -8.43 2.73 10.63
N LYS A 49 -9.41 2.17 9.91
CA LYS A 49 -9.51 0.73 9.67
C LYS A 49 -8.75 0.36 8.41
N TYR A 50 -8.29 -0.89 8.39
CA TYR A 50 -7.60 -1.46 7.25
C TYR A 50 -8.35 -2.67 6.68
N THR A 51 -8.07 -2.98 5.43
CA THR A 51 -8.45 -4.23 4.77
C THR A 51 -7.20 -4.89 4.22
N VAL A 52 -7.16 -6.22 4.32
CA VAL A 52 -6.08 -7.06 3.79
C VAL A 52 -6.64 -7.90 2.65
N VAL A 53 -5.93 -7.96 1.52
CA VAL A 53 -6.30 -8.74 0.35
C VAL A 53 -5.06 -9.41 -0.22
N ASP A 54 -5.13 -10.72 -0.45
CA ASP A 54 -4.08 -11.42 -1.18
C ASP A 54 -4.25 -11.21 -2.69
N LEU A 55 -3.19 -10.79 -3.38
CA LEU A 55 -3.15 -10.67 -4.83
C LEU A 55 -2.03 -11.55 -5.37
N ASP A 56 -2.31 -12.34 -6.40
CA ASP A 56 -1.35 -13.32 -6.91
C ASP A 56 -1.47 -13.62 -8.42
N GLU A 57 -0.43 -14.22 -8.98
CA GLU A 57 -0.31 -14.57 -10.40
C GLU A 57 -1.30 -15.65 -10.88
N TYR A 58 -1.89 -16.42 -9.95
CA TYR A 58 -2.80 -17.53 -10.26
C TYR A 58 -4.25 -17.06 -10.36
N ASN A 59 -4.73 -16.38 -9.31
CA ASN A 59 -6.07 -15.82 -9.20
C ASN A 59 -6.24 -14.57 -10.06
N LYS A 60 -5.16 -13.82 -10.31
CA LYS A 60 -5.14 -12.60 -11.14
C LYS A 60 -6.21 -11.59 -10.72
N ASN A 61 -6.52 -11.58 -9.44
CA ASN A 61 -7.45 -10.65 -8.84
C ASN A 61 -6.84 -9.24 -8.79
N LEU A 62 -7.73 -8.27 -8.67
CA LEU A 62 -7.39 -6.86 -8.67
C LEU A 62 -8.21 -6.14 -7.62
N ILE A 63 -7.59 -5.15 -6.99
CA ILE A 63 -8.23 -4.28 -6.02
C ILE A 63 -8.31 -2.86 -6.58
N TYR A 64 -9.50 -2.28 -6.51
CA TYR A 64 -9.72 -0.86 -6.74
C TYR A 64 -9.70 -0.13 -5.40
N ILE A 65 -8.86 0.88 -5.29
CA ILE A 65 -8.63 1.66 -4.10
C ILE A 65 -8.99 3.11 -4.42
N SER A 66 -10.05 3.61 -3.80
CA SER A 66 -10.44 5.01 -3.95
C SER A 66 -9.43 5.96 -3.31
N LYS A 67 -9.37 7.18 -3.85
CA LYS A 67 -8.67 8.30 -3.22
C LYS A 67 -9.07 8.49 -1.75
N GLY A 68 -8.14 9.02 -0.96
CA GLY A 68 -8.28 9.10 0.49
C GLY A 68 -7.97 7.81 1.24
N CYS A 69 -7.38 6.81 0.58
CA CYS A 69 -6.85 5.62 1.23
C CYS A 69 -5.33 5.53 1.05
N ALA A 70 -4.64 5.04 2.08
CA ALA A 70 -3.24 4.64 1.96
C ALA A 70 -3.14 3.18 1.51
N HIS A 71 -2.15 2.88 0.67
CA HIS A 71 -1.94 1.55 0.10
C HIS A 71 -0.51 1.09 0.32
N GLY A 72 -0.33 -0.16 0.68
CA GLY A 72 0.97 -0.81 0.79
C GLY A 72 0.83 -2.32 0.68
N TYR A 73 1.95 -3.01 0.58
CA TYR A 73 1.94 -4.46 0.39
C TYR A 73 3.22 -5.10 0.94
N TYR A 74 3.12 -6.40 1.21
CA TYR A 74 4.22 -7.29 1.55
C TYR A 74 4.40 -8.34 0.45
N ILE A 75 5.63 -8.53 -0.04
CA ILE A 75 5.93 -9.58 -1.02
C ILE A 75 6.04 -10.93 -0.33
N LYS A 76 5.16 -11.86 -0.71
CA LYS A 76 5.12 -13.23 -0.21
C LYS A 76 5.87 -14.19 -1.12
N GLY A 77 6.02 -15.43 -0.65
CA GLY A 77 6.57 -16.53 -1.43
C GLY A 77 8.09 -16.53 -1.52
N LYS A 78 8.65 -17.18 -2.55
CA LYS A 78 10.10 -17.41 -2.72
C LYS A 78 10.70 -16.75 -3.96
N ARG A 79 9.88 -16.04 -4.73
CA ARG A 79 10.27 -15.42 -6.01
C ARG A 79 9.89 -13.95 -6.00
N ASP A 80 10.59 -13.17 -6.81
CA ASP A 80 10.26 -11.77 -7.02
C ASP A 80 8.82 -11.61 -7.52
N ALA A 81 8.18 -10.53 -7.09
CA ALA A 81 6.84 -10.17 -7.51
C ALA A 81 6.85 -8.97 -8.45
N LEU A 82 5.97 -8.99 -9.45
CA LEU A 82 5.70 -7.88 -10.36
C LEU A 82 4.32 -7.31 -10.05
N VAL A 83 4.28 -6.15 -9.41
CA VAL A 83 3.04 -5.46 -9.05
C VAL A 83 2.73 -4.39 -10.09
N TYR A 84 1.50 -4.39 -10.61
CA TYR A 84 1.03 -3.43 -11.59
C TYR A 84 0.06 -2.43 -10.98
N TYR A 85 0.19 -1.18 -11.43
CA TYR A 85 -0.58 -0.03 -11.01
C TYR A 85 -1.20 0.66 -12.21
N LYS A 86 -2.52 0.84 -12.17
CA LYS A 86 -3.21 1.87 -12.97
C LYS A 86 -3.74 2.94 -12.03
N VAL A 87 -3.47 4.20 -12.34
CA VAL A 87 -3.86 5.34 -11.50
C VAL A 87 -4.62 6.36 -12.33
N THR A 88 -5.51 7.10 -11.69
CA THR A 88 -6.32 8.13 -12.37
C THR A 88 -5.56 9.45 -12.61
N LYS A 89 -4.45 9.68 -11.88
CA LYS A 89 -3.57 10.84 -12.07
C LYS A 89 -2.08 10.46 -12.05
N PRO A 90 -1.21 11.24 -12.73
CA PRO A 90 0.24 11.04 -12.68
C PRO A 90 0.80 11.09 -11.25
N PHE A 91 1.96 10.46 -11.06
CA PHE A 91 2.69 10.53 -9.80
C PHE A 91 3.44 11.85 -9.68
N ILE A 92 3.29 12.53 -8.54
CA ILE A 92 4.00 13.77 -8.21
C ILE A 92 4.75 13.55 -6.89
N ARG A 93 6.09 13.53 -6.95
CA ARG A 93 6.96 13.12 -5.84
C ARG A 93 6.79 14.02 -4.61
N GLU A 94 6.54 15.30 -4.83
CA GLU A 94 6.38 16.35 -3.82
C GLU A 94 5.05 16.24 -3.08
N LEU A 95 4.04 15.62 -3.72
CA LEU A 95 2.70 15.42 -3.15
C LEU A 95 2.52 13.99 -2.61
N ARG A 96 3.59 13.22 -2.48
CA ARG A 96 3.53 11.91 -1.84
C ARG A 96 3.33 12.08 -0.34
N GLY A 97 2.39 11.33 0.22
CA GLY A 97 2.24 11.16 1.64
C GLY A 97 2.38 9.70 2.02
N GLY A 98 2.64 9.45 3.30
CA GLY A 98 2.64 8.11 3.82
C GLY A 98 2.30 8.01 5.29
N VAL A 99 1.90 6.80 5.67
CA VAL A 99 1.67 6.35 7.05
C VAL A 99 2.59 5.17 7.27
N HIS A 100 3.19 5.09 8.46
CA HIS A 100 4.07 3.99 8.83
C HIS A 100 3.34 2.64 8.71
N TRP A 101 3.94 1.68 8.00
CA TRP A 101 3.35 0.38 7.68
C TRP A 101 2.93 -0.46 8.91
N ASN A 102 3.63 -0.28 10.04
CA ASN A 102 3.37 -1.00 11.30
C ASN A 102 2.51 -0.21 12.31
N SER A 103 1.70 0.74 11.87
CA SER A 103 0.98 1.64 12.79
C SER A 103 -0.36 1.13 13.29
N LEU A 104 -0.97 0.13 12.64
CA LEU A 104 -2.35 -0.29 12.91
C LEU A 104 -2.50 -1.77 13.31
N ASN A 105 -1.44 -2.42 13.79
CA ASN A 105 -1.46 -3.86 14.12
C ASN A 105 -2.00 -4.72 12.96
N ILE A 106 -1.58 -4.38 11.74
CA ILE A 106 -1.94 -5.14 10.54
C ILE A 106 -1.34 -6.55 10.67
N PRO A 107 -2.10 -7.62 10.41
CA PRO A 107 -1.64 -9.00 10.52
C PRO A 107 -0.80 -9.37 9.29
N TRP A 108 0.36 -8.74 9.18
CA TRP A 108 1.30 -9.02 8.10
C TRP A 108 1.77 -10.48 8.17
N ASP A 109 1.70 -11.22 7.05
CA ASP A 109 2.06 -12.64 7.01
C ASP A 109 3.58 -12.84 6.86
N PHE A 110 4.37 -12.25 7.76
CA PHE A 110 5.82 -12.35 7.72
C PHE A 110 6.28 -13.80 7.93
N LYS A 111 6.88 -14.38 6.89
CA LYS A 111 7.51 -15.71 6.94
C LYS A 111 9.03 -15.65 7.07
N ASP A 112 9.62 -14.59 6.53
CA ASP A 112 11.06 -14.36 6.46
C ASP A 112 11.44 -13.02 7.12
N GLU A 113 12.74 -12.69 7.10
CA GLU A 113 13.21 -11.36 7.51
C GLU A 113 12.53 -10.26 6.67
N VAL A 114 12.05 -9.22 7.36
CA VAL A 114 11.30 -8.13 6.74
C VAL A 114 12.24 -7.01 6.33
N GLU A 115 12.28 -6.73 5.04
CA GLU A 115 12.96 -5.57 4.49
C GLU A 115 11.94 -4.45 4.25
N VAL A 116 12.22 -3.27 4.80
CA VAL A 116 11.40 -2.08 4.56
C VAL A 116 12.26 -1.03 3.89
N GLU A 117 11.72 -0.41 2.85
CA GLU A 117 12.38 0.68 2.15
C GLU A 117 12.73 1.84 3.09
N SER A 118 13.87 2.49 2.82
CA SER A 118 14.44 3.49 3.74
C SER A 118 13.51 4.69 3.96
N GLU A 119 12.84 5.18 2.92
CA GLU A 119 11.85 6.27 3.02
C GLU A 119 10.61 5.84 3.83
N ASP A 120 10.22 4.56 3.74
CA ASP A 120 8.98 4.07 4.35
C ASP A 120 9.07 3.91 5.88
N LYS A 121 10.30 3.80 6.40
CA LYS A 121 10.58 3.83 7.84
C LYS A 121 10.40 5.22 8.47
N LEU A 122 10.35 6.27 7.65
CA LEU A 122 10.33 7.67 8.11
C LEU A 122 8.92 8.27 8.17
N TRP A 123 7.91 7.56 7.66
CA TRP A 123 6.53 8.05 7.74
C TRP A 123 6.02 8.09 9.19
N PRO A 124 5.17 9.06 9.54
CA PRO A 124 4.58 9.13 10.88
C PRO A 124 3.71 7.90 11.16
N LYS A 125 3.61 7.53 12.42
CA LYS A 125 2.60 6.55 12.84
C LYS A 125 1.21 7.13 12.61
N PHE A 126 0.22 6.25 12.40
CA PHE A 126 -1.17 6.66 12.20
C PHE A 126 -1.69 7.56 13.33
N GLU A 127 -1.29 7.32 14.57
CA GLU A 127 -1.67 8.14 15.74
C GLU A 127 -1.15 9.58 15.69
N GLU A 128 -0.06 9.81 14.98
CA GLU A 128 0.61 11.11 14.80
C GLU A 128 0.27 11.75 13.43
N PHE A 129 -0.48 11.03 12.60
CA PHE A 129 -0.81 11.43 11.24
C PHE A 129 -2.08 12.27 11.20
N ASP A 130 -1.97 13.52 10.74
CA ASP A 130 -3.14 14.34 10.43
C ASP A 130 -3.59 14.12 8.99
N SER A 131 -4.76 13.51 8.82
CA SER A 131 -5.25 13.18 7.48
C SER A 131 -5.68 14.43 6.69
N PRO A 132 -5.26 14.56 5.43
CA PRO A 132 -5.74 15.61 4.53
C PRO A 132 -7.07 15.25 3.84
N PHE A 133 -7.69 14.12 4.18
CA PHE A 133 -8.89 13.55 3.54
C PHE A 133 -10.10 13.47 4.45
#